data_AF-A0A5R9KAT1-F1
#
_entry.id   AF-A0A5R9KAT1-F1
#
_cell.length_a   1.000
_cell.length_b   1.000
_cell.length_c   1.000
_cell.angle_alpha   90.00
_cell.angle_beta   90.00
_cell.angle_gamma   90.00
#
_symmetry.space_group_name_H-M   'P 1'
#
loop_
_entity.id
_entity.type
_entity.pdbx_description
1 polymer ?
#
loop_
_entity_poly.entity_id
_entity_poly.type
_entity_poly.pdbx_seq_one_letter_code
_entity_poly.pdbx_strand_id
1 'polypeptide(L)'
;MIRAITLTVLFSAIFIVANAQDVIIRRNGKVTECKILEVGINNVTYKLGKEESDASFVIRKNELSSIRMENGVTVYMNERQEAENEKNSRRGITFGANLINFSPFQALDSGIGFGINYERIIDKQGYFGITLPFALTFPDNSSSIAYDTRQGTEIFYFSPGLKIYPAGQRRVTYAVGPNLFTGFGHRWIYNDFYNPNTGSYTSTEARAKVFRFGLMVNNYINFQITRAFQLGLHLGLGSRYVDNEKYLNINNKMHGIEFTGEFMFNLGLRL
;
A
#
# COMPACT_ATOMS: atom_id res chain seq x y z
N MET A 1 -49.02 -59.68 28.74
CA MET A 1 -49.84 -58.68 28.03
C MET A 1 -49.67 -57.25 28.55
N ILE A 2 -49.42 -57.02 29.85
CA ILE A 2 -49.32 -55.67 30.44
C ILE A 2 -48.12 -54.84 29.92
N ARG A 3 -47.00 -55.48 29.53
CA ARG A 3 -45.79 -54.78 29.01
C ARG A 3 -45.89 -54.24 27.58
N ALA A 4 -46.81 -54.77 26.76
CA ALA A 4 -47.00 -54.30 25.38
C ALA A 4 -47.82 -53.01 25.34
N ILE A 5 -48.81 -52.88 26.23
CA ILE A 5 -49.71 -51.73 26.31
C ILE A 5 -48.98 -50.47 26.81
N THR A 6 -48.01 -50.63 27.73
CA THR A 6 -47.18 -49.51 28.22
C THR A 6 -46.27 -48.92 27.15
N LEU A 7 -45.83 -49.70 26.15
CA LEU A 7 -44.97 -49.21 25.07
C LEU A 7 -45.77 -48.44 24.01
N THR A 8 -47.03 -48.82 23.77
CA THR A 8 -47.90 -48.15 22.79
C THR A 8 -48.38 -46.79 23.30
N VAL A 9 -48.62 -46.64 24.61
CA VAL A 9 -48.97 -45.35 25.24
C VAL A 9 -47.77 -44.40 25.32
N LEU A 10 -46.54 -44.92 25.41
CA LEU A 10 -45.32 -44.10 25.39
C LEU A 10 -44.98 -43.60 23.97
N PHE A 11 -45.37 -44.33 22.92
CA PHE A 11 -45.15 -43.92 21.53
C PHE A 11 -46.21 -42.93 21.01
N SER A 12 -47.43 -42.94 21.56
CA SER A 12 -48.48 -41.96 21.19
C SER A 12 -48.26 -40.57 21.81
N ALA A 13 -47.49 -40.48 22.90
CA ALA A 13 -47.13 -39.19 23.53
C ALA A 13 -46.08 -38.38 22.76
N ILE A 14 -45.44 -38.95 21.72
CA ILE A 14 -44.40 -38.27 20.92
C ILE A 14 -45.00 -37.41 19.80
N PHE A 15 -46.30 -37.50 19.53
CA PHE A 15 -47.00 -36.65 18.57
C PHE A 15 -47.61 -35.38 19.19
N ILE A 16 -46.92 -34.76 20.15
CA ILE A 16 -47.21 -33.36 20.49
C ILE A 16 -46.80 -32.54 19.27
N VAL A 17 -47.78 -32.27 18.42
CA VAL A 17 -47.70 -31.44 17.23
C VAL A 17 -47.12 -30.08 17.65
N ALA A 18 -45.84 -29.91 17.39
CA ALA A 18 -45.19 -28.61 17.44
C ALA A 18 -45.82 -27.77 16.32
N ASN A 19 -46.86 -27.02 16.67
CA ASN A 19 -47.45 -25.99 15.82
C ASN A 19 -46.45 -24.82 15.77
N ALA A 20 -45.41 -24.96 14.94
CA ALA A 20 -44.45 -23.89 14.73
C ALA A 20 -45.14 -22.80 13.91
N GLN A 21 -45.39 -21.63 14.49
CA GLN A 21 -45.93 -20.50 13.74
C GLN A 21 -44.81 -19.80 12.94
N ASP A 22 -45.15 -19.15 11.83
CA ASP A 22 -44.16 -18.33 11.12
C ASP A 22 -43.69 -17.18 12.00
N VAL A 23 -42.41 -16.85 11.90
CA VAL A 23 -41.77 -15.81 12.69
C VAL A 23 -41.00 -14.86 11.79
N ILE A 24 -41.35 -13.58 11.90
CA ILE A 24 -40.59 -12.49 11.29
C ILE A 24 -39.61 -11.93 12.33
N ILE A 25 -38.32 -11.89 11.96
CA ILE A 25 -37.26 -11.28 12.77
C ILE A 25 -36.85 -9.97 12.10
N ARG A 26 -37.12 -8.86 12.78
CA ARG A 26 -36.73 -7.52 12.31
C ARG A 26 -35.26 -7.24 12.63
N ARG A 27 -34.65 -6.29 11.91
CA ARG A 27 -33.23 -5.91 12.12
C ARG A 27 -32.94 -5.33 13.51
N ASN A 28 -33.94 -4.75 14.16
CA ASN A 28 -33.83 -4.29 15.55
C ASN A 28 -33.94 -5.43 16.58
N GLY A 29 -33.99 -6.69 16.15
CA GLY A 29 -34.16 -7.86 17.01
C GLY A 29 -35.59 -8.13 17.43
N LYS A 30 -36.57 -7.29 17.05
CA LYS A 30 -37.97 -7.54 17.37
C LYS A 30 -38.47 -8.76 16.60
N VAL A 31 -38.96 -9.72 17.36
CA VAL A 31 -39.57 -10.95 16.85
C VAL A 31 -41.08 -10.74 16.78
N THR A 32 -41.71 -11.16 15.69
CA THR A 32 -43.16 -11.07 15.50
C THR A 32 -43.66 -12.40 14.95
N GLU A 33 -44.46 -13.08 15.76
CA GLU A 33 -45.17 -14.29 15.34
C GLU A 33 -46.33 -13.89 14.43
N CYS A 34 -46.45 -14.56 13.29
CA CYS A 34 -47.39 -14.19 12.24
C CYS A 34 -47.65 -15.38 11.31
N LYS A 35 -48.48 -15.16 10.30
CA LYS A 35 -48.61 -16.05 9.14
C LYS A 35 -48.24 -15.26 7.89
N ILE A 36 -47.27 -15.75 7.13
CA ILE A 36 -46.81 -15.08 5.90
C ILE A 36 -47.81 -15.39 4.79
N LEU A 37 -48.28 -14.36 4.10
CA LEU A 37 -49.15 -14.51 2.94
C LEU A 37 -48.35 -14.51 1.64
N GLU A 38 -47.44 -13.54 1.50
CA GLU A 38 -46.68 -13.34 0.27
C GLU A 38 -45.32 -12.71 0.56
N VAL A 39 -44.28 -13.20 -0.14
CA VAL A 39 -42.94 -12.63 -0.14
C VAL A 39 -42.68 -11.99 -1.50
N GLY A 40 -43.03 -10.71 -1.62
CA GLY A 40 -42.83 -9.92 -2.83
C GLY A 40 -41.38 -9.49 -3.03
N ILE A 41 -41.09 -8.69 -4.07
CA ILE A 41 -39.72 -8.24 -4.37
C ILE A 41 -39.18 -7.30 -3.29
N ASN A 42 -40.00 -6.35 -2.81
CA ASN A 42 -39.57 -5.29 -1.89
C ASN A 42 -40.21 -5.40 -0.49
N ASN A 43 -41.29 -6.15 -0.36
CA ASN A 43 -42.13 -6.21 0.81
C ASN A 43 -42.56 -7.65 1.11
N VAL A 44 -43.01 -7.85 2.34
CA VAL A 44 -43.57 -9.09 2.83
C VAL A 44 -44.92 -8.78 3.44
N THR A 45 -45.94 -9.51 3.04
CA THR A 45 -47.31 -9.38 3.54
C THR A 45 -47.57 -10.49 4.55
N TYR A 46 -48.06 -10.14 5.74
CA TYR A 46 -48.28 -11.07 6.84
C TYR A 46 -49.54 -10.73 7.65
N LYS A 47 -50.06 -11.71 8.40
CA LYS A 47 -51.17 -11.54 9.37
C LYS A 47 -50.71 -11.90 10.78
N LEU A 48 -51.21 -11.21 11.80
CA LEU A 48 -50.82 -11.47 13.20
C LEU A 48 -51.57 -12.66 13.82
N GLY A 49 -52.80 -12.94 13.39
CA GLY A 49 -53.60 -14.05 13.90
C GLY A 49 -53.81 -15.17 12.87
N LYS A 50 -54.51 -16.22 13.31
CA LYS A 50 -54.78 -17.45 12.54
C LYS A 50 -56.10 -17.39 11.76
N GLU A 51 -56.94 -16.37 12.01
CA GLU A 51 -58.26 -16.28 11.41
C GLU A 51 -58.20 -15.65 10.01
N GLU A 52 -59.05 -16.12 9.10
CA GLU A 52 -59.10 -15.58 7.74
C GLU A 52 -59.52 -14.11 7.71
N SER A 53 -60.29 -13.66 8.71
CA SER A 53 -60.78 -12.30 8.92
C SER A 53 -59.72 -11.29 9.42
N ASP A 54 -58.52 -11.75 9.82
CA ASP A 54 -57.51 -10.86 10.40
C ASP A 54 -56.93 -9.86 9.38
N ALA A 55 -56.59 -8.67 9.87
CA ALA A 55 -55.98 -7.61 9.08
C ALA A 55 -54.61 -8.02 8.51
N SER A 56 -54.39 -7.70 7.24
CA SER A 56 -53.12 -7.90 6.55
C SER A 56 -52.18 -6.71 6.78
N PHE A 57 -50.93 -7.00 7.14
CA PHE A 57 -49.87 -6.02 7.35
C PHE A 57 -48.79 -6.19 6.27
N VAL A 58 -48.12 -5.08 5.95
CA VAL A 58 -47.01 -5.06 4.99
C VAL A 58 -45.76 -4.52 5.68
N ILE A 59 -44.65 -5.24 5.53
CA ILE A 59 -43.33 -4.80 6.02
C ILE A 59 -42.33 -4.80 4.87
N ARG A 60 -41.43 -3.81 4.86
CA ARG A 60 -40.38 -3.72 3.83
C ARG A 60 -39.26 -4.70 4.13
N LYS A 61 -38.69 -5.34 3.10
CA LYS A 61 -37.60 -6.33 3.26
C LYS A 61 -36.34 -5.74 3.89
N ASN A 62 -36.08 -4.45 3.69
CA ASN A 62 -34.93 -3.76 4.30
C ASN A 62 -35.07 -3.58 5.82
N GLU A 63 -36.25 -3.77 6.39
CA GLU A 63 -36.50 -3.75 7.84
C GLU A 63 -36.40 -5.16 8.46
N LEU A 64 -36.35 -6.19 7.62
CA LEU A 64 -36.28 -7.59 8.01
C LEU A 64 -34.83 -8.08 8.06
N SER A 65 -34.55 -8.90 9.05
CA SER A 65 -33.32 -9.70 9.14
C SER A 65 -33.56 -11.04 8.46
N SER A 66 -34.55 -11.79 8.96
CA SER A 66 -34.91 -13.10 8.45
C SER A 66 -36.37 -13.42 8.71
N ILE A 67 -36.85 -14.43 7.98
CA ILE A 67 -38.16 -15.03 8.15
C ILE A 67 -37.96 -16.51 8.42
N ARG A 68 -38.53 -17.04 9.51
CA ARG A 68 -38.56 -18.46 9.80
C ARG A 68 -39.98 -18.96 9.55
N MET A 69 -40.13 -19.86 8.60
CA MET A 69 -41.42 -20.46 8.27
C MET A 69 -41.72 -21.64 9.20
N GLU A 70 -43.00 -22.02 9.30
CA GLU A 70 -43.50 -23.17 10.06
C GLU A 70 -42.75 -24.47 9.73
N ASN A 71 -42.35 -24.66 8.47
CA ASN A 71 -41.59 -25.83 8.02
C ASN A 71 -40.10 -25.83 8.46
N GLY A 72 -39.67 -24.84 9.25
CA GLY A 72 -38.29 -24.69 9.71
C GLY A 72 -37.35 -24.00 8.72
N VAL A 73 -37.80 -23.69 7.50
CA VAL A 73 -36.99 -22.97 6.51
C VAL A 73 -36.82 -21.53 6.95
N THR A 74 -35.56 -21.07 6.99
CA THR A 74 -35.23 -19.68 7.30
C THR A 74 -34.77 -18.97 6.03
N VAL A 75 -35.46 -17.89 5.66
CA VAL A 75 -35.11 -17.02 4.52
C VAL A 75 -34.46 -15.75 5.05
N TYR A 76 -33.19 -15.56 4.73
CA TYR A 76 -32.45 -14.34 5.07
C TYR A 76 -32.64 -13.29 3.99
N MET A 77 -32.95 -12.05 4.38
CA MET A 77 -33.29 -11.00 3.42
C MET A 77 -32.07 -10.34 2.76
N ASN A 78 -30.85 -10.72 3.16
CA ASN A 78 -29.64 -9.94 2.89
C ASN A 78 -28.45 -10.70 2.29
N GLU A 79 -28.60 -12.00 1.93
CA GLU A 79 -27.48 -12.80 1.43
C GLU A 79 -26.78 -12.18 0.21
N ARG A 80 -27.52 -11.49 -0.67
CA ARG A 80 -26.95 -10.85 -1.86
C ARG A 80 -26.16 -9.57 -1.57
N GLN A 81 -26.59 -8.76 -0.60
CA GLN A 81 -25.88 -7.54 -0.19
C GLN A 81 -24.66 -7.85 0.69
N GLU A 82 -24.75 -8.86 1.55
CA GLU A 82 -23.62 -9.31 2.37
C GLU A 82 -22.55 -9.99 1.51
N ALA A 83 -22.95 -10.80 0.52
CA ALA A 83 -22.02 -11.33 -0.48
C ALA A 83 -21.38 -10.23 -1.34
N GLU A 84 -22.10 -9.17 -1.70
CA GLU A 84 -21.52 -8.03 -2.44
C GLU A 84 -20.58 -7.18 -1.57
N ASN A 85 -20.92 -6.95 -0.29
CA ASN A 85 -20.08 -6.23 0.65
C ASN A 85 -18.82 -7.01 1.03
N GLU A 86 -18.91 -8.33 1.24
CA GLU A 86 -17.75 -9.20 1.39
C GLU A 86 -16.91 -9.26 0.12
N LYS A 87 -17.54 -9.31 -1.06
CA LYS A 87 -16.82 -9.34 -2.34
C LYS A 87 -16.13 -8.00 -2.64
N ASN A 88 -16.67 -6.88 -2.16
CA ASN A 88 -16.02 -5.57 -2.21
C ASN A 88 -14.93 -5.41 -1.15
N SER A 89 -15.07 -5.99 0.06
CA SER A 89 -13.99 -6.00 1.07
C SER A 89 -12.83 -6.94 0.69
N ARG A 90 -13.12 -8.06 0.02
CA ARG A 90 -12.14 -9.03 -0.50
C ARG A 90 -11.54 -8.65 -1.86
N ARG A 91 -12.07 -7.63 -2.55
CA ARG A 91 -11.51 -7.11 -3.82
C ARG A 91 -10.33 -6.16 -3.63
N GLY A 92 -10.01 -5.76 -2.41
CA GLY A 92 -8.69 -5.21 -2.10
C GLY A 92 -7.67 -6.30 -2.36
N ILE A 93 -6.94 -6.22 -3.47
CA ILE A 93 -5.81 -7.11 -3.73
C ILE A 93 -4.88 -6.95 -2.51
N THR A 94 -4.85 -7.96 -1.63
CA THR A 94 -3.99 -7.97 -0.45
C THR A 94 -2.56 -8.16 -0.92
N PHE A 95 -1.94 -7.04 -1.21
CA PHE A 95 -0.54 -6.98 -1.49
C PHE A 95 0.26 -7.10 -0.19
N GLY A 96 1.42 -7.75 -0.25
CA GLY A 96 2.36 -7.80 0.88
C GLY A 96 2.72 -6.39 1.37
N ALA A 97 2.76 -6.24 2.69
CA ALA A 97 3.05 -4.96 3.34
C ALA A 97 4.52 -4.58 3.24
N ASN A 98 5.41 -5.54 2.99
CA ASN A 98 6.84 -5.33 2.89
C ASN A 98 7.28 -5.39 1.44
N LEU A 99 8.18 -4.49 1.06
CA LEU A 99 8.64 -4.35 -0.31
C LEU A 99 10.13 -4.04 -0.30
N ILE A 100 10.91 -4.83 -1.01
CA ILE A 100 12.34 -4.64 -1.16
C ILE A 100 12.60 -4.34 -2.63
N ASN A 101 13.20 -3.20 -2.93
CA ASN A 101 13.50 -2.78 -4.28
C ASN A 101 15.00 -2.71 -4.48
N PHE A 102 15.47 -3.22 -5.61
CA PHE A 102 16.81 -3.04 -6.10
C PHE A 102 16.78 -2.12 -7.32
N SER A 103 17.69 -1.16 -7.34
CA SER A 103 17.75 -0.09 -8.33
C SER A 103 19.08 -0.22 -9.06
N PRO A 104 19.16 -1.01 -10.16
CA PRO A 104 20.42 -1.20 -10.87
C PRO A 104 20.93 0.09 -11.50
N PHE A 105 20.02 1.03 -11.76
CA PHE A 105 20.33 2.34 -12.29
C PHE A 105 19.63 3.42 -11.47
N GLN A 106 20.44 4.30 -10.92
CA GLN A 106 20.04 5.51 -10.23
C GLN A 106 20.90 6.65 -10.73
N ALA A 107 20.28 7.82 -10.95
CA ALA A 107 20.97 9.04 -11.30
C ALA A 107 20.62 10.09 -10.26
N LEU A 108 21.64 10.71 -9.67
CA LEU A 108 21.50 11.92 -8.85
C LEU A 108 22.32 13.04 -9.48
N ASP A 109 22.17 14.24 -8.95
CA ASP A 109 23.06 15.38 -9.26
C ASP A 109 24.57 15.08 -9.09
N SER A 110 24.90 14.03 -8.34
CA SER A 110 26.25 13.61 -8.00
C SER A 110 26.85 12.61 -8.97
N GLY A 111 26.03 12.07 -9.87
CA GLY A 111 26.42 10.99 -10.78
C GLY A 111 25.44 9.83 -10.79
N ILE A 112 25.83 8.78 -11.52
CA ILE A 112 25.08 7.53 -11.65
C ILE A 112 25.48 6.53 -10.57
N GLY A 113 24.60 5.60 -10.25
CA GLY A 113 24.78 4.68 -9.15
C GLY A 113 23.76 3.55 -9.13
N PHE A 114 23.73 2.83 -8.02
CA PHE A 114 22.72 1.84 -7.71
C PHE A 114 22.16 2.07 -6.31
N GLY A 115 20.99 1.48 -6.03
CA GLY A 115 20.33 1.66 -4.75
C GLY A 115 19.49 0.46 -4.32
N ILE A 116 19.25 0.36 -3.02
CA ILE A 116 18.34 -0.59 -2.41
C ILE A 116 17.32 0.22 -1.62
N ASN A 117 16.04 -0.11 -1.74
CA ASN A 117 14.99 0.58 -1.02
C ASN A 117 14.06 -0.41 -0.33
N TYR A 118 13.94 -0.30 0.98
CA TYR A 118 12.91 -0.99 1.74
C TYR A 118 11.70 -0.07 1.90
N GLU A 119 10.51 -0.60 1.64
CA GLU A 119 9.25 0.09 1.85
C GLU A 119 8.32 -0.78 2.69
N ARG A 120 7.67 -0.15 3.67
CA ARG A 120 6.64 -0.77 4.49
C ARG A 120 5.33 -0.01 4.39
N ILE A 121 4.29 -0.69 3.94
CA ILE A 121 2.91 -0.20 3.95
C ILE A 121 2.38 -0.28 5.36
N ILE A 122 1.95 0.86 5.90
CA ILE A 122 1.59 0.98 7.33
C ILE A 122 0.08 0.91 7.56
N ASP A 123 -0.73 1.18 6.53
CA ASP A 123 -2.18 1.17 6.62
C ASP A 123 -2.78 -0.05 5.90
N LYS A 124 -3.95 -0.49 6.38
CA LYS A 124 -4.63 -1.67 5.80
C LYS A 124 -5.16 -1.41 4.40
N GLN A 125 -5.39 -0.15 4.07
CA GLN A 125 -5.95 0.30 2.80
C GLN A 125 -4.86 0.61 1.75
N GLY A 126 -3.58 0.64 2.15
CA GLY A 126 -2.44 0.87 1.26
C GLY A 126 -2.29 2.32 0.77
N TYR A 127 -2.79 3.30 1.52
CA TYR A 127 -2.63 4.73 1.27
C TYR A 127 -1.27 5.27 1.71
N PHE A 128 -0.57 4.63 2.64
CA PHE A 128 0.66 5.16 3.24
C PHE A 128 1.75 4.10 3.34
N GLY A 129 2.96 4.48 2.93
CA GLY A 129 4.17 3.68 3.06
C GLY A 129 5.31 4.49 3.66
N ILE A 130 6.15 3.85 4.48
CA ILE A 130 7.42 4.41 4.92
C ILE A 130 8.50 3.82 4.02
N THR A 131 9.39 4.66 3.49
CA THR A 131 10.45 4.25 2.57
C THR A 131 11.82 4.55 3.16
N LEU A 132 12.74 3.59 3.03
CA LEU A 132 14.13 3.64 3.51
C LEU A 132 15.09 3.29 2.36
N PRO A 133 15.33 4.24 1.45
CA PRO A 133 16.27 4.07 0.35
C PRO A 133 17.71 4.32 0.80
N PHE A 134 18.59 3.46 0.32
CA PHE A 134 20.04 3.58 0.38
C PHE A 134 20.58 3.57 -1.05
N ALA A 135 21.53 4.45 -1.36
CA ALA A 135 22.12 4.53 -2.68
C ALA A 135 23.63 4.80 -2.61
N LEU A 136 24.34 4.33 -3.63
CA LEU A 136 25.76 4.60 -3.82
C LEU A 136 25.97 5.14 -5.23
N THR A 137 26.56 6.32 -5.34
CA THR A 137 26.98 6.89 -6.64
C THR A 137 28.42 6.56 -6.93
N PHE A 138 28.71 6.32 -8.20
CA PHE A 138 30.06 6.12 -8.71
C PHE A 138 30.65 7.42 -9.24
N PRO A 139 31.98 7.55 -9.18
CA PRO A 139 32.67 8.66 -9.82
C PRO A 139 32.45 8.64 -11.34
N ASP A 140 31.94 9.74 -11.88
CA ASP A 140 31.90 9.97 -13.33
C ASP A 140 33.26 10.47 -13.81
N ASN A 141 33.70 10.05 -15.00
CA ASN A 141 34.94 10.49 -15.61
C ASN A 141 34.61 11.35 -16.84
N SER A 142 34.37 12.65 -16.65
CA SER A 142 34.22 13.59 -17.76
C SER A 142 35.59 14.20 -18.11
N SER A 143 36.18 13.83 -19.25
CA SER A 143 37.37 14.51 -19.80
C SER A 143 36.96 15.53 -20.87
N SER A 144 37.60 16.70 -20.87
CA SER A 144 37.41 17.72 -21.92
C SER A 144 38.65 17.77 -22.82
N ILE A 145 38.47 18.09 -24.10
CA ILE A 145 39.53 18.05 -25.14
C ILE A 145 40.73 18.97 -24.84
N ALA A 146 40.57 20.00 -24.01
CA ALA A 146 41.63 20.95 -23.66
C ALA A 146 42.25 20.75 -22.27
N TYR A 147 41.57 20.01 -21.37
CA TYR A 147 42.00 19.76 -19.99
C TYR A 147 41.47 18.39 -19.55
N ASP A 148 42.36 17.43 -19.25
CA ASP A 148 41.99 16.16 -18.62
C ASP A 148 41.83 16.42 -17.11
N THR A 149 40.65 16.92 -16.73
CA THR A 149 40.26 17.07 -15.33
C THR A 149 39.39 15.89 -14.94
N ARG A 150 39.98 14.85 -14.35
CA ARG A 150 39.21 13.69 -13.87
C ARG A 150 38.65 14.03 -12.50
N GLN A 151 37.32 14.21 -12.43
CA GLN A 151 36.62 14.51 -11.19
C GLN A 151 35.68 13.38 -10.81
N GLY A 152 36.04 12.59 -9.81
CA GLY A 152 35.22 11.50 -9.33
C GLY A 152 34.48 11.87 -8.05
N THR A 153 33.17 11.63 -7.98
CA THR A 153 32.37 11.79 -6.76
C THR A 153 31.73 10.46 -6.34
N GLU A 154 32.12 9.95 -5.17
CA GLU A 154 31.54 8.75 -4.57
C GLU A 154 30.79 9.16 -3.31
N ILE A 155 29.46 9.01 -3.30
CA ILE A 155 28.61 9.40 -2.18
C ILE A 155 27.64 8.28 -1.85
N PHE A 156 27.56 7.97 -0.56
CA PHE A 156 26.52 7.14 0.03
C PHE A 156 25.35 8.04 0.42
N TYR A 157 24.17 7.70 -0.06
CA TYR A 157 22.92 8.41 0.23
C TYR A 157 22.00 7.55 1.08
N PHE A 158 21.35 8.17 2.04
CA PHE A 158 20.24 7.61 2.81
C PHE A 158 19.09 8.63 2.82
N SER A 159 17.92 8.23 2.30
CA SER A 159 16.82 9.18 2.04
C SER A 159 15.47 8.76 2.62
N PRO A 160 15.34 8.58 3.95
CA PRO A 160 14.09 8.17 4.57
C PRO A 160 12.93 9.12 4.24
N GLY A 161 11.74 8.56 4.04
CA GLY A 161 10.59 9.36 3.66
C GLY A 161 9.25 8.67 3.83
N LEU A 162 8.20 9.41 3.47
CA LEU A 162 6.83 8.95 3.45
C LEU A 162 6.36 8.88 2.01
N LYS A 163 5.66 7.81 1.66
CA LYS A 163 5.07 7.59 0.34
C LYS A 163 3.56 7.53 0.47
N ILE A 164 2.87 8.43 -0.21
CA ILE A 164 1.41 8.57 -0.17
C ILE A 164 0.84 8.07 -1.49
N TYR A 165 -0.15 7.20 -1.40
CA TYR A 165 -0.80 6.53 -2.52
C TYR A 165 -2.25 7.02 -2.65
N PRO A 166 -2.56 8.13 -3.35
CA PRO A 166 -3.90 8.74 -3.29
C PRO A 166 -5.05 7.79 -3.68
N ALA A 167 -4.79 6.86 -4.59
CA ALA A 167 -5.76 5.88 -5.08
C ALA A 167 -5.67 4.50 -4.41
N GLY A 168 -4.83 4.37 -3.38
CA GLY A 168 -4.40 3.10 -2.79
C GLY A 168 -3.53 2.28 -3.74
N GLN A 169 -3.08 1.11 -3.27
CA GLN A 169 -2.24 0.22 -4.08
C GLN A 169 -3.05 -0.56 -5.10
N ARG A 170 -2.58 -0.55 -6.34
CA ARG A 170 -3.20 -1.20 -7.51
C ARG A 170 -2.11 -1.81 -8.40
N ARG A 171 -2.52 -2.42 -9.52
CA ARG A 171 -1.58 -2.94 -10.53
C ARG A 171 -0.69 -1.84 -11.11
N VAL A 172 -1.24 -0.66 -11.32
CA VAL A 172 -0.49 0.55 -11.68
C VAL A 172 -0.80 1.56 -10.60
N THR A 173 0.24 2.01 -9.90
CA THR A 173 0.10 2.83 -8.72
C THR A 173 0.97 4.07 -8.85
N TYR A 174 0.34 5.23 -8.72
CA TYR A 174 1.04 6.49 -8.54
C TYR A 174 1.15 6.79 -7.04
N ALA A 175 2.31 7.29 -6.63
CA ALA A 175 2.55 7.77 -5.28
C ALA A 175 3.35 9.07 -5.31
N VAL A 176 3.24 9.84 -4.24
CA VAL A 176 4.03 11.07 -4.02
C VAL A 176 4.44 11.15 -2.56
N GLY A 177 5.60 11.73 -2.28
CA GLY A 177 6.14 11.65 -0.93
C GLY A 177 7.29 12.60 -0.63
N PRO A 178 7.34 13.23 0.55
CA PRO A 178 8.52 13.93 1.01
C PRO A 178 9.57 12.94 1.53
N ASN A 179 10.83 13.19 1.16
CA ASN A 179 12.01 12.46 1.59
C ASN A 179 13.02 13.43 2.20
N LEU A 180 13.58 13.06 3.33
CA LEU A 180 14.75 13.70 3.92
C LEU A 180 15.97 12.93 3.46
N PHE A 181 16.94 13.57 2.83
CA PHE A 181 18.15 12.88 2.38
C PHE A 181 19.39 13.38 3.09
N THR A 182 20.31 12.45 3.33
CA THR A 182 21.69 12.75 3.70
C THR A 182 22.64 12.01 2.76
N GLY A 183 23.70 12.69 2.35
CA GLY A 183 24.78 12.13 1.56
C GLY A 183 26.11 12.31 2.29
N PHE A 184 26.95 11.29 2.32
CA PHE A 184 28.32 11.41 2.81
C PHE A 184 29.28 10.62 1.90
N GLY A 185 30.47 11.16 1.68
CA GLY A 185 31.40 10.53 0.76
C GLY A 185 32.65 11.34 0.49
N HIS A 186 33.25 11.08 -0.67
CA HIS A 186 34.48 11.72 -1.10
C HIS A 186 34.37 12.22 -2.53
N ARG A 187 35.01 13.36 -2.76
CA ARG A 187 35.26 13.89 -4.10
C ARG A 187 36.75 13.90 -4.36
N TRP A 188 37.14 13.39 -5.52
CA TRP A 188 38.50 13.32 -6.01
C TRP A 188 38.63 14.28 -7.18
N ILE A 189 39.68 15.07 -7.19
CA ILE A 189 40.00 15.99 -8.26
C ILE A 189 41.43 15.71 -8.67
N TYR A 190 41.60 15.23 -9.91
CA TYR A 190 42.89 15.11 -10.56
C TYR A 190 42.99 16.20 -11.61
N ASN A 191 43.96 17.11 -11.45
CA ASN A 191 44.27 18.11 -12.47
C ASN A 191 45.65 17.82 -13.04
N ASP A 192 45.70 17.58 -14.34
CA ASP A 192 46.95 17.53 -15.10
C ASP A 192 47.14 18.86 -15.82
N PHE A 193 48.21 19.58 -15.47
CA PHE A 193 48.59 20.83 -16.12
C PHE A 193 49.79 20.61 -17.04
N TYR A 194 49.61 20.86 -18.34
CA TYR A 194 50.70 20.87 -19.30
C TYR A 194 51.39 22.23 -19.30
N ASN A 195 52.70 22.25 -19.03
CA ASN A 195 53.50 23.47 -19.14
C ASN A 195 54.22 23.49 -20.50
N PRO A 196 53.80 24.34 -21.45
CA PRO A 196 54.38 24.37 -22.79
C PRO A 196 55.82 24.88 -22.82
N ASN A 197 56.27 25.62 -21.80
CA ASN A 197 57.63 26.16 -21.73
C ASN A 197 58.65 25.10 -21.28
N THR A 198 58.23 24.12 -20.48
CA THR A 198 59.10 23.04 -19.97
C THR A 198 58.84 21.69 -20.64
N GLY A 199 57.78 21.58 -21.45
CA GLY A 199 57.35 20.33 -22.09
C GLY A 199 56.91 19.25 -21.10
N SER A 200 56.61 19.63 -19.85
CA SER A 200 56.31 18.69 -18.76
C SER A 200 54.85 18.79 -18.29
N TYR A 201 54.35 17.66 -17.77
CA TYR A 201 53.06 17.59 -17.08
C TYR A 201 53.26 17.67 -15.58
N THR A 202 52.44 18.46 -14.90
CA THR A 202 52.33 18.46 -13.44
C THR A 202 50.96 17.93 -13.06
N SER A 203 50.92 16.85 -12.28
CA SER A 203 49.67 16.27 -11.78
C SER A 203 49.44 16.70 -10.33
N THR A 204 48.21 17.12 -10.02
CA THR A 204 47.79 17.44 -8.66
C THR A 204 46.56 16.63 -8.30
N GLU A 205 46.62 15.96 -7.15
CA GLU A 205 45.50 15.20 -6.58
C GLU A 205 44.97 15.93 -5.35
N ALA A 206 43.66 16.17 -5.33
CA ALA A 206 42.96 16.69 -4.17
C ALA A 206 41.79 15.78 -3.80
N ARG A 207 41.67 15.48 -2.50
CA ARG A 207 40.55 14.73 -1.92
C ARG A 207 39.77 15.62 -0.96
N ALA A 208 38.45 15.71 -1.18
CA ALA A 208 37.52 16.36 -0.29
C ALA A 208 36.57 15.35 0.36
N LYS A 209 36.24 15.56 1.64
CA LYS A 209 35.10 14.91 2.29
C LYS A 209 33.84 15.70 1.96
N VAL A 210 32.80 15.02 1.52
CA VAL A 210 31.52 15.62 1.14
C VAL A 210 30.47 15.22 2.17
N PHE A 211 29.70 16.21 2.63
CA PHE A 211 28.49 15.99 3.41
C PHE A 211 27.34 16.81 2.84
N ARG A 212 26.21 16.15 2.60
CA ARG A 212 25.01 16.72 2.00
C ARG A 212 23.80 16.41 2.86
N PHE A 213 22.90 17.38 2.94
CA PHE A 213 21.62 17.22 3.62
C PHE A 213 20.56 18.11 2.99
N GLY A 214 19.35 17.58 2.83
CA GLY A 214 18.26 18.31 2.21
C GLY A 214 16.94 17.58 2.22
N LEU A 215 15.96 18.17 1.53
CA LEU A 215 14.62 17.63 1.35
C LEU A 215 14.34 17.43 -0.14
N MET A 216 13.62 16.37 -0.48
CA MET A 216 13.11 16.09 -1.82
C MET A 216 11.65 15.72 -1.77
N VAL A 217 10.92 16.01 -2.85
CA VAL A 217 9.61 15.44 -3.11
C VAL A 217 9.76 14.46 -4.26
N ASN A 218 9.43 13.21 -3.97
CA ASN A 218 9.54 12.10 -4.90
C ASN A 218 8.18 11.73 -5.46
N ASN A 219 8.15 11.55 -6.77
CA ASN A 219 7.04 11.01 -7.53
C ASN A 219 7.37 9.56 -7.91
N TYR A 220 6.39 8.69 -7.73
CA TYR A 220 6.56 7.26 -7.90
C TYR A 220 5.52 6.72 -8.85
N ILE A 221 5.94 5.91 -9.82
CA ILE A 221 5.04 5.10 -10.65
C ILE A 221 5.47 3.66 -10.50
N ASN A 222 4.61 2.83 -9.91
CA ASN A 222 4.88 1.41 -9.68
C ASN A 222 3.92 0.55 -10.51
N PHE A 223 4.49 -0.39 -11.25
CA PHE A 223 3.80 -1.41 -12.03
C PHE A 223 3.97 -2.77 -11.35
N GLN A 224 2.91 -3.25 -10.71
CA GLN A 224 2.87 -4.56 -10.10
C GLN A 224 2.58 -5.62 -11.19
N ILE A 225 3.63 -6.30 -11.64
CA ILE A 225 3.57 -7.30 -12.71
C ILE A 225 2.95 -8.60 -12.20
N THR A 226 3.41 -9.08 -11.04
CA THR A 226 2.87 -10.26 -10.36
C THR A 226 2.57 -9.92 -8.91
N ARG A 227 2.01 -10.83 -8.10
CA ARG A 227 1.79 -10.55 -6.66
C ARG A 227 3.08 -10.30 -5.88
N ALA A 228 4.19 -10.86 -6.36
CA ALA A 228 5.50 -10.81 -5.70
C ALA A 228 6.48 -9.85 -6.40
N PHE A 229 6.25 -9.48 -7.66
CA PHE A 229 7.21 -8.69 -8.45
C PHE A 229 6.60 -7.40 -8.98
N GLN A 230 7.33 -6.29 -8.83
CA GLN A 230 6.98 -4.97 -9.36
C GLN A 230 8.15 -4.29 -10.07
N LEU A 231 7.82 -3.38 -10.96
CA LEU A 231 8.73 -2.41 -11.55
C LEU A 231 8.36 -1.02 -11.06
N GLY A 232 9.34 -0.17 -10.77
CA GLY A 232 9.11 1.18 -10.26
C GLY A 232 9.95 2.22 -10.99
N LEU A 233 9.39 3.40 -11.19
CA LEU A 233 10.08 4.60 -11.63
C LEU A 233 9.93 5.66 -10.55
N HIS A 234 11.05 6.19 -10.09
CA HIS A 234 11.10 7.23 -9.07
C HIS A 234 11.73 8.48 -9.68
N LEU A 235 11.07 9.62 -9.50
CA LEU A 235 11.57 10.92 -9.91
C LEU A 235 11.46 11.90 -8.75
N GLY A 236 12.59 12.35 -8.23
CA GLY A 236 12.71 13.29 -7.13
C GLY A 236 13.20 14.64 -7.56
N LEU A 237 12.65 15.68 -6.98
CA LEU A 237 13.16 17.05 -7.08
C LEU A 237 13.14 17.69 -5.69
N GLY A 238 14.18 18.46 -5.39
CA GLY A 238 14.29 19.10 -4.08
C GLY A 238 15.44 20.07 -3.97
N SER A 239 15.88 20.26 -2.74
CA SER A 239 16.94 21.19 -2.43
C SER A 239 17.88 20.68 -1.34
N ARG A 240 19.18 20.95 -1.53
CA ARG A 240 20.26 20.77 -0.56
C ARG A 240 20.35 22.03 0.30
N TYR A 241 20.19 21.89 1.62
CA TYR A 241 20.35 22.98 2.58
C TYR A 241 21.75 23.04 3.17
N VAL A 242 22.41 21.88 3.27
CA VAL A 242 23.80 21.79 3.70
C VAL A 242 24.54 21.04 2.61
N ASP A 243 25.56 21.68 2.04
CA ASP A 243 26.51 21.03 1.16
C ASP A 243 27.92 21.53 1.48
N ASN A 244 28.66 20.66 2.16
CA ASN A 244 29.97 20.96 2.68
C ASN A 244 31.01 20.06 2.00
N GLU A 245 32.01 20.69 1.41
CA GLU A 245 33.21 20.04 0.90
C GLU A 245 34.42 20.47 1.72
N LYS A 246 35.05 19.52 2.42
CA LYS A 246 36.24 19.76 3.24
C LYS A 246 37.47 19.13 2.60
N TYR A 247 38.37 19.96 2.08
CA TYR A 247 39.66 19.55 1.55
C TYR A 247 40.67 19.32 2.69
N LEU A 248 41.58 18.36 2.53
CA LEU A 248 42.64 18.09 3.52
C LEU A 248 43.51 19.31 3.82
N ASN A 249 43.67 20.20 2.84
CA ASN A 249 44.40 21.46 2.97
C ASN A 249 43.41 22.64 3.10
N ILE A 250 42.98 22.87 4.35
CA ILE A 250 42.48 24.12 4.98
C ILE A 250 41.17 24.74 4.44
N ASN A 251 40.83 24.65 3.15
CA ASN A 251 39.64 25.31 2.63
C ASN A 251 38.38 24.44 2.80
N ASN A 252 37.45 24.92 3.62
CA ASN A 252 36.07 24.43 3.64
C ASN A 252 35.28 25.23 2.59
N LYS A 253 34.68 24.54 1.63
CA LYS A 253 33.72 25.15 0.71
C LYS A 253 32.32 24.79 1.20
N MET A 254 31.57 25.80 1.64
CA MET A 254 30.15 25.67 1.92
C MET A 254 29.40 26.21 0.70
N HIS A 255 28.57 25.39 0.09
CA HIS A 255 27.63 25.86 -0.90
C HIS A 255 26.34 26.31 -0.21
N GLY A 256 25.64 27.26 -0.82
CA GLY A 256 24.35 27.71 -0.34
C GLY A 256 23.24 26.69 -0.62
N ILE A 257 22.01 27.18 -0.71
CA ILE A 257 20.88 26.35 -1.10
C ILE A 257 21.03 26.00 -2.59
N GLU A 258 21.12 24.71 -2.90
CA GLU A 258 21.21 24.22 -4.28
C GLU A 258 20.00 23.35 -4.62
N PHE A 259 19.61 23.31 -5.90
CA PHE A 259 18.63 22.36 -6.40
C PHE A 259 19.27 20.98 -6.54
N THR A 260 18.46 19.94 -6.30
CA THR A 260 18.86 18.54 -6.51
C THR A 260 17.71 17.77 -7.14
N GLY A 261 18.05 16.67 -7.80
CA GLY A 261 17.09 15.75 -8.38
C GLY A 261 17.62 14.33 -8.33
N GLU A 262 16.68 13.39 -8.31
CA GLU A 262 16.99 11.96 -8.38
C GLU A 262 16.10 11.28 -9.41
N PHE A 263 16.65 10.28 -10.09
CA PHE A 263 15.90 9.34 -10.90
C PHE A 263 16.32 7.92 -10.53
N MET A 264 15.35 7.02 -10.34
CA MET A 264 15.65 5.61 -10.07
C MET A 264 14.71 4.69 -10.86
N PHE A 265 15.28 3.65 -11.43
CA PHE A 265 14.53 2.52 -11.96
C PHE A 265 14.65 1.33 -11.01
N ASN A 266 13.52 0.79 -10.57
CA ASN A 266 13.44 -0.15 -9.47
C ASN A 266 12.83 -1.49 -9.88
N LEU A 267 13.46 -2.55 -9.40
CA LEU A 267 13.00 -3.93 -9.45
C LEU A 267 12.62 -4.35 -8.04
N GLY A 268 11.32 -4.49 -7.78
CA GLY A 268 10.77 -4.73 -6.46
C GLY A 268 10.28 -6.15 -6.23
N LEU A 269 10.60 -6.70 -5.07
CA LEU A 269 10.04 -7.94 -4.54
C LEU A 269 9.16 -7.63 -3.33
N ARG A 270 7.98 -8.24 -3.31
CA ARG A 270 6.95 -8.07 -2.30
C ARG A 270 6.86 -9.33 -1.45
N LEU A 271 6.90 -9.13 -0.13
CA LEU A 271 6.89 -10.16 0.91
C LEU A 271 5.62 -10.11 1.75
#